data_AF-A0A9W7PNN1-F1
#
_entry.id   AF-A0A9W7PNN1-F1
#
_cell.length_a   1.000
_cell.length_b   1.000
_cell.length_c   1.000
_cell.angle_alpha   90.00
_cell.angle_beta   90.00
_cell.angle_gamma   90.00
#
_symmetry.space_group_name_H-M   'P 1'
#
loop_
_entity.id
_entity.type
_entity.pdbx_description
1 polymer ?
#
loop_
_entity_poly.entity_id
_entity_poly.type
_entity_poly.pdbx_seq_one_letter_code
_entity_poly.pdbx_strand_id
1 'polypeptide(L)'
;MKRNDNLSLNKGMIGPENIGPTFPILPPMYIPTGETGPTGITGPTGITGPTGVTGATGPTGGIGPITTTNLLYYTFADGEKLIYTDTDGIPQYGTTNILSPSEVSYINLFVNGILQPQPLYEVSTGKLTLLDTQPPSQGSSIILQFIIIN
;
A
#
# COMPACT_ATOMS: atom_id res chain seq x y z
N MET A 1 55.98 28.01 -105.76
CA MET A 1 57.43 28.07 -106.10
C MET A 1 57.88 29.51 -105.90
N LYS A 2 58.88 29.90 -105.12
CA LYS A 2 59.94 29.23 -104.35
C LYS A 2 60.32 30.17 -103.19
N ARG A 3 60.79 29.61 -102.06
CA ARG A 3 61.71 30.32 -101.16
C ARG A 3 63.06 30.47 -101.86
N ASN A 4 63.81 31.50 -101.51
CA ASN A 4 65.27 31.59 -101.42
C ASN A 4 65.52 32.97 -100.77
N ASP A 5 66.49 33.26 -99.93
CA ASP A 5 67.38 32.58 -99.01
C ASP A 5 68.29 33.72 -98.48
N ASN A 6 68.95 33.48 -97.33
CA ASN A 6 70.20 34.14 -96.89
C ASN A 6 70.13 35.46 -96.08
N LEU A 7 69.95 35.27 -94.77
CA LEU A 7 70.91 35.59 -93.70
C LEU A 7 71.88 36.78 -93.90
N SER A 8 71.83 37.75 -92.98
CA SER A 8 72.92 37.90 -92.00
C SER A 8 72.45 38.67 -90.78
N LEU A 9 72.59 38.05 -89.60
CA LEU A 9 72.46 38.69 -88.30
C LEU A 9 73.64 39.64 -88.12
N ASN A 10 73.39 40.93 -87.84
CA ASN A 10 74.34 41.69 -87.06
C ASN A 10 73.68 42.21 -85.78
N LYS A 11 74.23 41.69 -84.69
CA LYS A 11 73.77 41.70 -83.32
C LYS A 11 74.20 43.03 -82.70
N GLY A 12 73.31 44.02 -82.72
CA GLY A 12 73.43 45.20 -81.86
C GLY A 12 73.33 44.76 -80.41
N MET A 13 74.47 44.72 -79.73
CA MET A 13 74.61 44.40 -78.32
C MET A 13 73.79 45.40 -77.48
N ILE A 14 72.83 44.92 -76.69
CA ILE A 14 72.09 45.76 -75.73
C ILE A 14 73.04 46.16 -74.59
N GLY A 15 73.34 47.45 -74.48
CA GLY A 15 74.12 48.01 -73.37
C GLY A 15 73.28 48.08 -72.07
N PRO A 16 73.92 48.02 -70.89
CA PRO A 16 73.25 48.09 -69.59
C PRO A 16 72.39 49.36 -69.40
N GLU A 17 72.65 50.41 -70.17
CA GLU A 17 71.88 51.65 -70.23
C GLU A 17 70.46 51.50 -70.81
N ASN A 18 70.15 50.39 -71.50
CA ASN A 18 68.82 50.12 -72.08
C ASN A 18 67.97 49.15 -71.24
N ILE A 19 68.37 48.85 -70.01
CA ILE A 19 67.56 48.13 -69.03
C ILE A 19 66.89 49.16 -68.12
N GLY A 20 65.56 49.29 -68.20
CA GLY A 20 64.80 50.24 -67.37
C GLY A 20 65.03 50.01 -65.86
N PRO A 21 64.68 50.98 -64.99
CA PRO A 21 64.91 50.82 -63.55
C PRO A 21 64.17 49.58 -63.03
N THR A 22 64.88 48.71 -62.31
CA THR A 22 64.23 47.62 -61.57
C THR A 22 63.54 48.24 -60.36
N PHE A 23 62.21 48.18 -60.28
CA PHE A 23 61.47 48.67 -59.12
C PHE A 23 61.79 47.82 -57.87
N PRO A 24 61.88 48.42 -56.67
CA PRO A 24 62.05 47.66 -55.45
C PRO A 24 60.82 46.79 -55.17
N ILE A 25 61.06 45.60 -54.60
CA ILE A 25 60.00 44.68 -54.17
C ILE A 25 59.31 45.30 -52.94
N LEU A 26 57.98 45.44 -52.96
CA LEU A 26 57.22 45.89 -51.79
C LEU A 26 57.21 44.81 -50.70
N PRO A 27 57.22 45.20 -49.40
CA PRO A 27 57.16 44.25 -48.30
C PRO A 27 55.79 43.51 -48.25
N PRO A 28 55.76 42.25 -47.77
CA PRO A 28 54.53 41.48 -47.67
C PRO A 28 53.60 42.06 -46.60
N MET A 29 52.31 42.20 -46.93
CA MET A 29 51.25 42.57 -46.00
C MET A 29 50.85 41.38 -45.14
N TYR A 30 50.94 41.52 -43.80
CA TYR A 30 50.48 40.50 -42.86
C TYR A 30 49.03 40.77 -42.47
N ILE A 31 48.13 39.80 -42.70
CA ILE A 31 46.73 39.85 -42.27
C ILE A 31 46.59 38.93 -41.04
N PRO A 32 46.15 39.43 -39.87
CA PRO A 32 45.95 38.57 -38.71
C PRO A 32 44.79 37.59 -38.98
N THR A 33 45.03 36.30 -38.73
CA THR A 33 43.98 35.27 -38.72
C THR A 33 43.01 35.58 -37.57
N GLY A 34 41.71 35.62 -37.86
CA GLY A 34 40.67 35.96 -36.87
C GLY A 34 40.61 34.99 -35.70
N GLU A 35 40.14 35.46 -34.55
CA GLU A 35 40.02 34.65 -33.33
C GLU A 35 39.07 33.45 -33.53
N THR A 36 39.40 32.33 -32.89
CA THR A 36 38.54 31.14 -32.89
C THR A 36 37.21 31.48 -32.19
N GLY A 37 36.09 31.15 -32.82
CA GLY A 37 34.76 31.44 -32.28
C GLY A 37 34.49 30.76 -30.92
N PRO A 38 33.52 31.26 -30.15
CA PRO A 38 33.22 30.74 -28.82
C PRO A 38 32.72 29.28 -28.88
N THR A 39 33.07 28.49 -27.88
CA THR A 39 32.53 27.14 -27.68
C THR A 39 31.00 27.19 -27.52
N GLY A 40 30.28 26.28 -28.18
CA GLY A 40 28.82 26.20 -28.10
C GLY A 40 28.30 25.91 -26.69
N ILE A 41 27.04 26.28 -26.43
CA ILE A 41 26.36 26.05 -25.15
C ILE A 41 26.15 24.54 -24.88
N THR A 42 26.22 24.14 -23.62
CA THR A 42 25.88 22.76 -23.20
C THR A 42 24.40 22.49 -23.47
N GLY A 43 24.08 21.29 -23.99
CA GLY A 43 22.71 20.88 -24.29
C GLY A 43 21.83 20.73 -23.04
N PRO A 44 20.49 20.67 -23.22
CA PRO A 44 19.56 20.55 -22.10
C PRO A 44 19.68 19.20 -21.37
N THR A 45 19.41 19.20 -20.07
CA THR A 45 19.30 17.98 -19.26
C THR A 45 18.18 17.08 -19.80
N GLY A 46 18.40 15.76 -19.83
CA GLY A 46 17.40 14.78 -20.26
C GLY A 46 16.16 14.72 -19.36
N ILE A 47 15.06 14.17 -19.89
CA ILE A 47 13.81 14.01 -19.14
C ILE A 47 13.94 12.95 -18.04
N THR A 48 13.26 13.17 -16.90
CA THR A 48 13.12 12.16 -15.84
C THR A 48 12.44 10.91 -16.39
N GLY A 49 12.94 9.73 -16.01
CA GLY A 49 12.36 8.45 -16.40
C GLY A 49 10.94 8.21 -15.85
N PRO A 50 10.21 7.22 -16.38
CA PRO A 50 8.86 6.91 -15.92
C PRO A 50 8.86 6.40 -14.46
N THR A 51 7.78 6.69 -13.74
CA THR A 51 7.53 6.11 -12.41
C THR A 51 7.47 4.58 -12.50
N GLY A 52 8.07 3.88 -11.54
CA GLY A 52 8.04 2.42 -11.47
C GLY A 52 6.61 1.87 -11.27
N VAL A 53 6.41 0.60 -11.60
CA VAL A 53 5.12 -0.09 -11.41
C VAL A 53 4.79 -0.25 -9.93
N THR A 54 3.50 -0.16 -9.59
CA THR A 54 3.00 -0.49 -8.24
C THR A 54 3.31 -1.96 -7.91
N GLY A 55 3.77 -2.22 -6.68
CA GLY A 55 4.04 -3.59 -6.22
C GLY A 55 2.79 -4.47 -6.15
N ALA A 56 2.99 -5.79 -6.19
CA ALA A 56 1.90 -6.75 -6.07
C ALA A 56 1.18 -6.64 -4.70
N THR A 57 -0.13 -6.84 -4.69
CA THR A 57 -0.91 -6.98 -3.45
C THR A 57 -0.36 -8.17 -2.64
N GLY A 58 -0.19 -7.97 -1.33
CA GLY A 58 0.24 -9.04 -0.42
C GLY A 58 -0.78 -10.18 -0.32
N PRO A 59 -0.38 -11.36 0.16
CA PRO A 59 -1.30 -12.48 0.34
C PRO A 59 -2.41 -12.12 1.33
N THR A 60 -3.64 -12.53 1.04
CA THR A 60 -4.73 -12.51 2.03
C THR A 60 -4.41 -13.48 3.17
N GLY A 61 -4.44 -13.00 4.41
CA GLY A 61 -4.26 -13.88 5.58
C GLY A 61 -5.35 -14.95 5.64
N GLY A 62 -4.96 -16.19 5.95
CA GLY A 62 -5.92 -17.27 6.13
C GLY A 62 -6.76 -17.07 7.39
N ILE A 63 -8.08 -17.22 7.29
CA ILE A 63 -8.96 -17.27 8.45
C ILE A 63 -8.85 -18.69 9.03
N GLY A 64 -8.33 -18.81 10.25
CA GLY A 64 -8.29 -20.09 10.98
C GLY A 64 -9.69 -20.54 11.43
N PRO A 65 -9.86 -21.82 11.81
CA PRO A 65 -11.14 -22.28 12.35
C PRO A 65 -11.47 -21.54 13.65
N ILE A 66 -12.70 -21.01 13.75
CA ILE A 66 -13.23 -20.45 14.99
C ILE A 66 -13.67 -21.61 15.89
N THR A 67 -13.19 -21.66 17.13
CA THR A 67 -13.60 -22.70 18.09
C THR A 67 -14.63 -22.14 19.04
N THR A 68 -15.74 -22.88 19.23
CA THR A 68 -16.84 -22.44 20.09
C THR A 68 -17.17 -23.51 21.12
N THR A 69 -17.35 -23.11 22.38
CA THR A 69 -17.85 -23.97 23.45
C THR A 69 -19.27 -23.56 23.83
N ASN A 70 -20.18 -24.53 23.94
CA ASN A 70 -21.55 -24.31 24.39
C ASN A 70 -21.76 -24.98 25.75
N LEU A 71 -22.11 -24.19 26.77
CA LEU A 71 -22.43 -24.70 28.11
C LEU A 71 -23.86 -24.32 28.46
N LEU A 72 -24.58 -25.22 29.11
CA LEU A 72 -25.96 -25.02 29.53
C LEU A 72 -26.06 -25.12 31.04
N TYR A 73 -26.59 -24.09 31.69
CA TYR A 73 -27.14 -24.19 33.02
C TYR A 73 -28.64 -24.46 32.91
N TYR A 74 -29.15 -25.42 33.67
CA TYR A 74 -30.54 -25.87 33.60
C TYR A 74 -31.14 -26.00 34.99
N THR A 75 -32.35 -25.48 35.20
CA THR A 75 -33.14 -25.66 36.42
C THR A 75 -34.65 -25.59 36.14
N PHE A 76 -35.47 -25.88 37.15
CA PHE A 76 -36.92 -25.74 37.09
C PHE A 76 -37.38 -24.61 38.02
N ALA A 77 -38.34 -23.81 37.54
CA ALA A 77 -39.00 -22.82 38.37
C ALA A 77 -39.89 -23.50 39.42
N ASP A 78 -39.93 -22.93 40.63
CA ASP A 78 -40.81 -23.36 41.72
C ASP A 78 -42.15 -22.60 41.73
N GLY A 79 -42.30 -21.57 40.89
CA GLY A 79 -43.48 -20.70 40.85
C GLY A 79 -43.35 -19.42 41.67
N GLU A 80 -42.27 -19.25 42.45
CA GLU A 80 -42.11 -18.15 43.40
C GLU A 80 -40.77 -17.42 43.21
N LYS A 81 -39.72 -18.13 42.79
CA LYS A 81 -38.35 -17.65 42.76
C LYS A 81 -38.03 -16.84 41.49
N LEU A 82 -37.36 -15.71 41.70
CA LEU A 82 -36.76 -14.88 40.64
C LEU A 82 -35.24 -14.96 40.61
N ILE A 83 -34.60 -15.51 41.65
CA ILE A 83 -33.14 -15.57 41.76
C ILE A 83 -32.69 -17.03 41.72
N TYR A 84 -31.89 -17.41 40.73
CA TYR A 84 -31.35 -18.76 40.59
C TYR A 84 -29.84 -18.72 40.79
N THR A 85 -29.31 -19.76 41.41
CA THR A 85 -27.91 -19.88 41.83
C THR A 85 -27.36 -21.23 41.45
N ASP A 86 -26.05 -21.42 41.59
CA ASP A 86 -25.40 -22.68 41.21
C ASP A 86 -26.00 -23.92 41.89
N THR A 87 -26.56 -23.77 43.10
CA THR A 87 -27.19 -24.86 43.83
C THR A 87 -28.54 -25.30 43.25
N ASP A 88 -29.19 -24.45 42.47
CA ASP A 88 -30.45 -24.79 41.81
C ASP A 88 -30.22 -25.54 40.48
N GLY A 89 -28.97 -25.54 39.99
CA GLY A 89 -28.59 -26.20 38.74
C GLY A 89 -28.75 -27.72 38.82
N ILE A 90 -29.24 -28.31 37.74
CA ILE A 90 -29.40 -29.76 37.61
C ILE A 90 -28.20 -30.33 36.84
N PRO A 91 -27.25 -31.01 37.51
CA PRO A 91 -26.00 -31.46 36.89
C PRO A 91 -26.20 -32.51 35.79
N GLN A 92 -27.36 -33.17 35.75
CA GLN A 92 -27.68 -34.15 34.70
C GLN A 92 -27.95 -33.50 33.33
N TYR A 93 -28.26 -32.20 33.29
CA TYR A 93 -28.63 -31.50 32.06
C TYR A 93 -27.62 -30.41 31.64
N GLY A 94 -26.49 -30.30 32.34
CA GLY A 94 -25.42 -29.38 31.96
C GLY A 94 -24.52 -28.98 33.13
N THR A 95 -23.95 -27.77 33.05
CA THR A 95 -23.19 -27.17 34.13
C THR A 95 -24.12 -26.67 35.23
N THR A 96 -23.70 -26.81 36.48
CA THR A 96 -24.36 -26.14 37.61
C THR A 96 -23.85 -24.71 37.78
N ASN A 97 -22.67 -24.39 37.25
CA ASN A 97 -22.03 -23.09 37.47
C ASN A 97 -22.55 -22.05 36.47
N ILE A 98 -23.07 -20.94 37.00
CA ILE A 98 -23.45 -19.75 36.26
C ILE A 98 -22.19 -18.89 36.08
N LEU A 99 -21.74 -18.75 34.84
CA LEU A 99 -20.51 -18.02 34.49
C LEU A 99 -20.72 -16.50 34.49
N SER A 100 -19.63 -15.75 34.68
CA SER A 100 -19.67 -14.30 34.53
C SER A 100 -19.92 -13.89 33.08
N PRO A 101 -20.70 -12.83 32.81
CA PRO A 101 -20.79 -12.23 31.47
C PRO A 101 -19.44 -11.78 30.90
N SER A 102 -18.44 -11.51 31.74
CA SER A 102 -17.09 -11.15 31.29
C SER A 102 -16.25 -12.33 30.80
N GLU A 103 -16.67 -13.56 31.10
CA GLU A 103 -15.92 -14.80 30.78
C GLU A 103 -16.47 -15.49 29.53
N VAL A 104 -17.58 -15.00 28.97
CA VAL A 104 -18.31 -15.62 27.87
C VAL A 104 -18.60 -14.62 26.76
N SER A 105 -18.79 -15.10 25.54
CA SER A 105 -19.10 -14.24 24.38
C SER A 105 -20.59 -13.90 24.30
N TYR A 106 -21.45 -14.87 24.59
CA TYR A 106 -22.90 -14.67 24.61
C TYR A 106 -23.57 -15.42 25.76
N ILE A 107 -24.68 -14.86 26.21
CA ILE A 107 -25.60 -15.46 27.16
C ILE A 107 -27.01 -15.40 26.56
N ASN A 108 -27.67 -16.55 26.48
CA ASN A 108 -29.07 -16.65 26.11
C ASN A 108 -29.86 -17.26 27.27
N LEU A 109 -30.89 -16.58 27.74
CA LEU A 109 -31.82 -17.12 28.71
C LEU A 109 -33.08 -17.62 27.99
N PHE A 110 -33.50 -18.84 28.27
CA PHE A 110 -34.77 -19.39 27.85
C PHE A 110 -35.62 -19.73 29.06
N VAL A 111 -36.86 -19.25 29.08
CA VAL A 111 -37.86 -19.57 30.10
C VAL A 111 -39.03 -20.25 29.40
N ASN A 112 -39.34 -21.49 29.80
CA ASN A 112 -40.33 -22.34 29.16
C ASN A 112 -40.16 -22.42 27.62
N GLY A 113 -38.91 -22.50 27.16
CA GLY A 113 -38.55 -22.54 25.73
C GLY A 113 -38.56 -21.18 25.01
N ILE A 114 -38.96 -20.09 25.66
CA ILE A 114 -38.98 -18.74 25.06
C ILE A 114 -37.71 -17.97 25.39
N LEU A 115 -37.04 -17.44 24.36
CA LEU A 115 -35.86 -16.58 24.51
C LEU A 115 -36.22 -15.27 25.22
N GLN A 116 -35.52 -14.98 26.31
CA GLN A 116 -35.69 -13.77 27.11
C GLN A 116 -34.66 -12.71 26.69
N PRO A 117 -35.08 -11.46 26.40
CA PRO A 117 -34.16 -10.36 26.11
C PRO A 117 -33.50 -9.80 27.38
N GLN A 118 -32.31 -9.21 27.22
CA GLN A 118 -31.43 -8.76 28.31
C GLN A 118 -32.03 -7.72 29.29
N PRO A 119 -33.02 -6.87 28.95
CA PRO A 119 -33.67 -6.03 29.95
C PRO A 119 -34.45 -6.81 31.02
N LEU A 120 -34.75 -8.09 30.79
CA LEU A 120 -35.59 -8.90 31.68
C LEU A 120 -34.80 -9.74 32.68
N TYR A 121 -33.46 -9.73 32.60
CA TYR A 121 -32.64 -10.52 33.51
C TYR A 121 -31.22 -9.97 33.65
N GLU A 122 -30.61 -10.26 34.80
CA GLU A 122 -29.21 -10.00 35.06
C GLU A 122 -28.48 -11.29 35.37
N VAL A 123 -27.25 -11.40 34.88
CA VAL A 123 -26.35 -12.53 35.17
C VAL A 123 -25.10 -12.00 35.81
N SER A 124 -24.69 -12.67 36.87
CA SER A 124 -23.42 -12.49 37.56
C SER A 124 -22.86 -13.87 37.90
N THR A 125 -21.59 -13.94 38.27
CA THR A 125 -20.98 -15.19 38.72
C THR A 125 -21.84 -15.86 39.80
N GLY A 126 -22.26 -17.09 39.53
CA GLY A 126 -23.03 -17.92 40.44
C GLY A 126 -24.51 -17.53 40.59
N LYS A 127 -25.02 -16.56 39.82
CA LYS A 127 -26.38 -16.03 40.02
C LYS A 127 -27.03 -15.46 38.77
N LEU A 128 -28.24 -15.92 38.49
CA LEU A 128 -29.21 -15.36 37.56
C LEU A 128 -30.33 -14.67 38.35
N THR A 129 -30.64 -13.42 38.01
CA THR A 129 -31.78 -12.67 38.55
C THR A 129 -32.75 -12.37 37.42
N LEU A 130 -34.00 -12.83 37.54
CA LEU A 130 -35.09 -12.42 36.67
C LEU A 130 -35.65 -11.09 37.18
N LEU A 131 -35.77 -10.11 36.29
CA LEU A 131 -36.22 -8.74 36.60
C LEU A 131 -37.71 -8.52 36.28
N ASP A 132 -38.43 -9.56 35.92
CA ASP A 132 -39.88 -9.50 35.70
C ASP A 132 -40.63 -9.32 37.04
N THR A 133 -41.83 -8.77 36.94
CA THR A 133 -42.79 -8.61 38.04
C THR A 133 -43.41 -9.93 38.49
N GLN A 134 -43.38 -10.98 37.67
CA GLN A 134 -43.97 -12.28 37.98
C GLN A 134 -42.96 -13.41 37.82
N PRO A 135 -42.86 -14.34 38.81
CA PRO A 135 -42.01 -15.51 38.70
C PRO A 135 -42.49 -16.45 37.59
N PRO A 136 -41.59 -17.23 36.95
CA PRO A 136 -41.99 -18.24 36.00
C PRO A 136 -42.89 -19.29 36.66
N SER A 137 -43.89 -19.79 35.94
CA SER A 137 -44.82 -20.80 36.45
C SER A 137 -44.08 -22.05 36.93
N GLN A 138 -44.56 -22.66 38.02
CA GLN A 138 -43.97 -23.87 38.58
C GLN A 138 -43.78 -24.96 37.52
N GLY A 139 -42.59 -25.58 37.52
CA GLY A 139 -42.19 -26.60 36.56
C GLY A 139 -41.70 -26.06 35.22
N SER A 140 -41.73 -24.74 34.99
CA SER A 140 -41.13 -24.14 33.78
C SER A 140 -39.64 -24.41 33.75
N SER A 141 -39.15 -24.83 32.59
CA SER A 141 -37.71 -24.98 32.36
C SER A 141 -37.05 -23.60 32.30
N ILE A 142 -35.93 -23.43 33.00
CA ILE A 142 -35.06 -22.27 32.91
C ILE A 142 -33.71 -22.74 32.41
N ILE A 143 -33.29 -22.23 31.26
CA ILE A 143 -32.04 -22.61 30.61
C ILE A 143 -31.23 -21.35 30.37
N LEU A 144 -30.02 -21.31 30.89
CA LEU A 144 -29.05 -20.26 30.61
C LEU A 144 -27.92 -20.87 29.78
N GLN A 145 -27.86 -20.48 28.51
CA GLN A 145 -26.86 -20.93 27.56
C GLN A 145 -25.70 -19.95 27.51
N PHE A 146 -24.49 -20.45 27.71
CA PHE A 146 -23.24 -19.74 27.55
C PHE A 146 -22.54 -20.17 26.27
N ILE A 147 -22.14 -19.20 25.46
CA ILE A 147 -21.36 -19.43 24.24
C ILE A 147 -20.01 -18.74 24.41
N ILE A 148 -18.94 -19.51 24.32
CA ILE A 148 -17.56 -19.03 24.39
C ILE A 148 -16.93 -19.20 23.02
N ILE A 149 -16.45 -18.13 22.42
CA ILE A 149 -15.68 -18.13 21.17
C ILE A 149 -14.22 -17.90 21.54
N ASN A 150 -13.32 -18.82 21.15
CA ASN A 150 -11.87 -18.73 21.38
C ASN A 150 -11.09 -18.43 20.11
#